data_AF-A0AAQ4P9Q3-F1
#
_entry.id   AF-A0AAQ4P9Q3-F1
#
_cell.length_a   1.000
_cell.length_b   1.000
_cell.length_c   1.000
_cell.angle_alpha   90.00
_cell.angle_beta   90.00
_cell.angle_gamma   90.00
#
_symmetry.space_group_name_H-M   'P 1'
#
loop_
_entity.id
_entity.type
_entity.pdbx_description
1 polymer ?
#
loop_
_entity_poly.entity_id
_entity_poly.type
_entity_poly.pdbx_seq_one_letter_code
_entity_poly.pdbx_strand_id
1 'polypeptide(L)'
;MCLYVLQILHEEWANYGVMHKYQPVDLIRKYFGEQIGLYFAWLGVYTQLLIPPSVLGIIVFLYGIFTVDANVPSQETCDDNLNITMCPLCDGVCDYWRLSTVCSLARASYLFDNGVTVLFAIFMSLWAACFLEHWKRRQMCLKHTWDLTMVGVAVYRICMLSVWSMNPDPEAKASVRMTVTTTGIILNMLVVLVLEEVYGAIAVWLTELGTVLNAMDPQYYKCSIGDCGATGLLLTQEAHSWLKVMSRSALHDVHICCVSFPTELPKTKEEFEEKLIFKSFFLKSMNAFAPIFYVAFFKGRFGGRPGDYVYVFGDYRIEECAPPGCLIELCIQLSMIMLGKQLIQNNVFEVLIPAAENEENATEEKRPRQQFDKDYALEPYEGVTPEYMEMIIQYGFVSLFVASFPLAPAFALLNNVIEIRLDAAKFVTEIRRPDAVRCKDIGIWYNILCGISKFSVITNAFVISFTSEFVPRMVYQYMYSVNGTMNGYTEHSLSYFNVSNFPPGSAPTTALVTGVSMCRYKDYRDPPWDTEAYTFSKQYWSVLAAKLAFVIFFQVWITSPCSSACWWPG
;
A
#
# COMPACT_ATOMS: atom_id res chain seq x y z
N MET A 1 -7.65 -43.52 -9.86
CA MET A 1 -6.31 -42.99 -9.54
C MET A 1 -6.32 -41.48 -9.31
N CYS A 2 -6.86 -40.65 -10.22
CA CYS A 2 -6.94 -39.20 -10.02
C CYS A 2 -7.77 -38.76 -8.78
N LEU A 3 -8.95 -39.35 -8.56
CA LEU A 3 -9.79 -39.03 -7.39
C LEU A 3 -9.12 -39.37 -6.05
N TYR A 4 -8.32 -40.44 -6.01
CA TYR A 4 -7.58 -40.84 -4.81
C TYR A 4 -6.46 -39.86 -4.47
N VAL A 5 -5.75 -39.35 -5.49
CA VAL A 5 -4.72 -38.31 -5.29
C VAL A 5 -5.34 -37.00 -4.84
N LEU A 6 -6.52 -36.65 -5.37
CA LEU A 6 -7.27 -35.46 -4.94
C LEU A 6 -7.71 -35.57 -3.48
N GLN A 7 -8.18 -36.75 -3.05
CA GLN A 7 -8.56 -36.98 -1.65
C GLN A 7 -7.36 -36.86 -0.71
N ILE A 8 -6.19 -37.38 -1.09
CA ILE A 8 -4.95 -37.19 -0.32
C ILE A 8 -4.57 -35.71 -0.25
N LEU A 9 -4.64 -34.98 -1.37
CA LEU A 9 -4.38 -33.53 -1.39
C LEU A 9 -5.36 -32.76 -0.50
N HIS A 10 -6.63 -33.17 -0.48
CA HIS A 10 -7.63 -32.57 0.39
C HIS A 10 -7.29 -32.79 1.87
N GLU A 11 -7.00 -34.03 2.27
CA GLU A 11 -6.73 -34.38 3.67
C GLU A 11 -5.40 -33.83 4.19
N GLU A 12 -4.34 -33.84 3.38
CA GLU A 12 -2.98 -33.47 3.80
C GLU A 12 -2.60 -32.00 3.53
N TRP A 13 -3.31 -31.31 2.62
CA TRP A 13 -2.92 -29.97 2.18
C TRP A 13 -4.05 -28.94 2.23
N ALA A 14 -5.24 -29.23 1.70
CA ALA A 14 -6.35 -28.27 1.65
C ALA A 14 -7.11 -28.13 2.99
N ASN A 15 -6.95 -29.05 3.93
CA ASN A 15 -7.63 -29.01 5.22
C ASN A 15 -7.01 -27.97 6.17
N TYR A 16 -7.85 -27.09 6.73
CA TYR A 16 -7.47 -26.08 7.73
C TYR A 16 -6.82 -26.69 8.98
N GLY A 17 -7.20 -27.91 9.37
CA GLY A 17 -6.63 -28.61 10.53
C GLY A 17 -5.16 -29.01 10.37
N VAL A 18 -4.59 -28.88 9.16
CA VAL A 18 -3.24 -29.32 8.81
C VAL A 18 -2.32 -28.12 8.48
N MET A 19 -2.61 -26.95 9.07
CA MET A 19 -1.89 -25.69 8.81
C MET A 19 -0.38 -25.77 9.07
N HIS A 20 0.05 -26.61 10.01
CA HIS A 20 1.43 -26.71 10.48
C HIS A 20 2.32 -27.63 9.60
N LYS A 21 1.76 -28.45 8.72
CA LYS A 21 2.57 -29.31 7.83
C LYS A 21 3.11 -28.53 6.64
N TYR A 22 4.31 -28.91 6.20
CA TYR A 22 4.92 -28.41 4.96
C TYR A 22 4.10 -28.80 3.73
N GLN A 23 4.13 -27.93 2.72
CA GLN A 23 3.40 -28.15 1.47
C GLN A 23 4.03 -29.28 0.62
N PRO A 24 3.23 -30.24 0.10
CA PRO A 24 3.72 -31.30 -0.77
C PRO A 24 3.80 -30.85 -2.24
N VAL A 25 4.73 -29.94 -2.55
CA VAL A 25 4.85 -29.31 -3.88
C VAL A 25 5.01 -30.33 -5.03
N ASP A 26 5.74 -31.43 -4.81
CA ASP A 26 5.91 -32.46 -5.84
C ASP A 26 4.62 -33.22 -6.18
N LEU A 27 3.70 -33.35 -5.22
CA LEU A 27 2.40 -33.99 -5.43
C LEU A 27 1.45 -33.04 -6.16
N ILE A 28 1.45 -31.76 -5.77
CA ILE A 28 0.69 -30.69 -6.43
C ILE A 28 1.10 -30.62 -7.90
N ARG A 29 2.42 -30.60 -8.18
CA ARG A 29 2.95 -30.62 -9.55
C ARG A 29 2.43 -31.82 -10.36
N LYS A 30 2.46 -33.02 -9.78
CA LYS A 30 2.02 -34.24 -10.48
C LYS A 30 0.54 -34.21 -10.84
N TYR A 31 -0.28 -33.50 -10.07
CA TYR A 31 -1.73 -33.45 -10.27
C TYR A 31 -2.18 -32.28 -11.16
N PHE A 32 -1.70 -31.06 -10.86
CA PHE A 32 -2.10 -29.80 -11.48
C PHE A 32 -1.12 -29.28 -12.55
N GLY A 33 0.11 -29.79 -12.59
CA GLY A 33 1.16 -29.32 -13.50
C GLY A 33 2.14 -28.34 -12.86
N GLU A 34 3.17 -27.97 -13.61
CA GLU A 34 4.31 -27.16 -13.12
C GLU A 34 3.93 -25.70 -12.88
N GLN A 35 2.98 -25.13 -13.63
CA GLN A 35 2.55 -23.74 -13.44
C GLN A 35 1.97 -23.46 -12.05
N ILE A 36 1.02 -24.29 -11.62
CA ILE A 36 0.41 -24.20 -10.30
C ILE A 36 1.40 -24.66 -9.22
N GLY A 37 2.21 -25.68 -9.51
CA GLY A 37 3.29 -26.11 -8.61
C GLY A 37 4.31 -25.01 -8.31
N LEU A 38 4.71 -24.20 -9.31
CA LEU A 38 5.61 -23.06 -9.13
C LEU A 38 4.97 -21.94 -8.30
N TYR A 39 3.67 -21.69 -8.45
CA TYR A 39 2.93 -20.70 -7.65
C TYR A 39 2.98 -21.05 -6.17
N PHE A 40 2.56 -22.26 -5.79
CA PHE A 40 2.60 -22.68 -4.39
C PHE A 40 4.03 -22.77 -3.84
N ALA A 41 5.01 -23.17 -4.68
CA ALA A 41 6.41 -23.13 -4.28
C ALA A 41 6.90 -21.71 -3.97
N TRP A 42 6.51 -20.72 -4.79
CA TRP A 42 6.83 -19.31 -4.57
C TRP A 42 6.16 -18.76 -3.32
N LEU A 43 4.86 -19.02 -3.16
CA LEU A 43 4.06 -18.58 -2.02
C LEU A 43 4.60 -19.17 -0.71
N GLY A 44 5.03 -20.43 -0.72
CA GLY A 44 5.68 -21.08 0.42
C GLY A 44 6.99 -20.42 0.81
N VAL A 45 7.88 -20.12 -0.16
CA VAL A 45 9.14 -19.41 0.10
C VAL A 45 8.90 -17.99 0.62
N TYR A 46 7.93 -17.29 0.02
CA TYR A 46 7.52 -15.96 0.46
C TYR A 46 7.06 -15.96 1.92
N THR A 47 6.19 -16.89 2.28
CA THR A 47 5.69 -17.06 3.66
C THR A 47 6.82 -17.41 4.64
N GLN A 48 7.72 -18.33 4.28
CA GLN A 48 8.84 -18.71 5.13
C GLN A 48 9.80 -17.55 5.39
N LEU A 49 10.10 -16.76 4.35
CA LEU A 49 11.00 -15.62 4.48
C LEU A 49 10.35 -14.42 5.14
N LEU A 50 9.02 -14.35 5.26
CA LEU A 50 8.35 -13.32 6.06
C LEU A 50 8.51 -13.50 7.57
N ILE A 51 8.83 -14.71 8.06
CA ILE A 51 8.91 -14.99 9.49
C ILE A 51 9.92 -14.08 10.22
N PRO A 52 11.19 -13.90 9.77
CA PRO A 52 12.12 -13.01 10.46
C PRO A 52 11.69 -11.53 10.47
N PRO A 53 11.23 -10.93 9.36
CA PRO A 53 10.58 -9.61 9.37
C PRO A 53 9.42 -9.47 10.34
N SER A 54 8.52 -10.46 10.43
CA SER A 54 7.38 -10.40 11.35
C SER A 54 7.82 -10.36 12.82
N VAL A 55 8.80 -11.20 13.18
CA VAL A 55 9.36 -11.23 14.55
C VAL A 55 10.04 -9.91 14.88
N LEU A 56 10.90 -9.39 13.98
CA LEU A 56 11.57 -8.11 14.18
C LEU A 56 10.58 -6.94 14.24
N GLY A 57 9.56 -6.91 13.38
CA GLY A 57 8.51 -5.89 13.38
C GLY A 57 7.75 -5.83 14.70
N ILE A 58 7.41 -7.00 15.28
CA ILE A 58 6.78 -7.07 16.62
C ILE A 58 7.72 -6.55 17.70
N ILE A 59 9.01 -6.90 17.66
CA ILE A 59 10.01 -6.41 18.63
C ILE A 59 10.11 -4.88 18.58
N VAL A 60 10.15 -4.30 17.37
CA VAL A 60 10.21 -2.84 17.17
C VAL A 60 8.95 -2.16 17.70
N PHE A 61 7.78 -2.76 17.48
CA PHE A 61 6.52 -2.24 18.00
C PHE A 61 6.45 -2.31 19.53
N LEU A 62 6.86 -3.44 20.13
CA LEU A 62 6.95 -3.59 21.58
C LEU A 62 7.93 -2.58 22.19
N TYR A 63 9.07 -2.33 21.55
CA TYR A 63 10.00 -1.28 21.95
C TYR A 63 9.32 0.10 22.00
N GLY A 64 8.52 0.43 20.98
CA GLY A 64 7.72 1.67 20.96
C GLY A 64 6.78 1.77 22.15
N ILE A 65 6.08 0.68 22.50
CA ILE A 65 5.16 0.63 23.66
C ILE A 65 5.92 0.88 24.96
N PHE A 66 7.06 0.24 25.17
CA PHE A 66 7.82 0.40 26.42
C PHE A 66 8.48 1.79 26.56
N THR A 67 8.70 2.51 25.46
CA THR A 67 9.43 3.80 25.46
C THR A 67 8.54 5.02 25.28
N VAL A 68 7.24 4.84 25.00
CA VAL A 68 6.29 5.95 24.76
C VAL A 68 6.21 6.93 25.93
N ASP A 69 6.22 6.42 27.15
CA ASP A 69 6.12 7.25 28.36
C ASP A 69 7.42 7.99 28.67
N ALA A 70 8.55 7.63 28.07
CA ALA A 70 9.84 8.30 28.26
C ALA A 70 10.14 9.36 27.18
N ASN A 71 9.33 9.44 26.12
CA ASN A 71 9.58 10.33 25.01
C ASN A 71 9.14 11.78 25.29
N VAL A 72 10.12 12.70 25.30
CA VAL A 72 9.93 14.11 25.67
C VAL A 72 8.92 14.84 24.76
N PRO A 73 8.99 14.78 23.41
CA PRO A 73 8.03 15.50 22.57
C PRO A 73 6.58 15.09 22.76
N SER A 74 6.32 13.80 23.05
CA SER A 74 4.95 13.33 23.34
C SER A 74 4.49 13.79 24.73
N GLN A 75 5.38 13.85 25.72
CA GLN A 75 5.07 14.41 27.03
C GLN A 75 4.73 15.91 26.94
N GLU A 76 5.53 16.70 26.21
CA GLU A 76 5.26 18.13 26.00
C GLU A 76 3.93 18.37 25.28
N THR A 77 3.61 17.54 24.27
CA THR A 77 2.32 17.63 23.58
C THR A 77 1.14 17.32 24.54
N CYS A 78 1.35 16.47 25.54
CA CYS A 78 0.34 16.08 26.52
C CYS A 78 0.32 16.97 27.78
N ASP A 79 1.19 17.97 27.89
CA ASP A 79 1.26 18.84 29.07
C ASP A 79 0.25 19.97 28.97
N ASP A 80 -0.78 19.93 29.82
CA ASP A 80 -1.82 20.96 29.88
C ASP A 80 -1.31 22.33 30.37
N ASN A 81 -0.14 22.37 31.03
CA ASN A 81 0.40 23.61 31.59
C ASN A 81 0.92 24.58 30.52
N LEU A 82 1.32 24.08 29.34
CA LEU A 82 1.87 24.89 28.25
C LEU A 82 0.81 25.75 27.55
N ASN A 83 -0.49 25.46 27.75
CA ASN A 83 -1.67 26.18 27.23
C ASN A 83 -1.52 26.71 25.78
N ILE A 84 -0.97 25.87 24.89
CA ILE A 84 -0.69 26.21 23.50
C ILE A 84 -1.99 26.14 22.68
N THR A 85 -2.41 27.27 22.12
CA THR A 85 -3.57 27.37 21.23
C THR A 85 -3.17 27.29 19.75
N MET A 86 -3.77 26.34 19.02
CA MET A 86 -3.51 26.08 17.61
C MET A 86 -4.53 26.81 16.72
N CYS A 87 -4.11 27.14 15.50
CA CYS A 87 -4.98 27.77 14.50
C CYS A 87 -6.04 26.77 13.96
N PRO A 88 -7.22 27.26 13.54
CA PRO A 88 -8.29 26.41 13.02
C PRO A 88 -7.91 25.77 11.67
N LEU A 89 -8.33 24.52 11.49
CA LEU A 89 -8.04 23.72 10.30
C LEU A 89 -9.04 23.94 9.15
N CYS A 90 -10.18 24.60 9.42
CA CYS A 90 -11.19 24.91 8.41
C CYS A 90 -11.66 26.36 8.48
N ASP A 91 -12.27 26.83 7.40
CA ASP A 91 -12.71 28.21 7.25
C ASP A 91 -14.11 28.40 7.86
N GLY A 92 -14.26 29.41 8.72
CA GLY A 92 -15.54 29.86 9.28
C GLY A 92 -16.14 29.01 10.42
N VAL A 93 -16.18 27.68 10.29
CA VAL A 93 -16.92 26.77 11.20
C VAL A 93 -16.03 26.12 12.27
N CYS A 94 -14.70 26.14 12.11
CA CYS A 94 -13.77 25.53 13.06
C CYS A 94 -13.27 26.53 14.09
N ASP A 95 -13.29 26.13 15.37
CA ASP A 95 -12.73 26.90 16.47
C ASP A 95 -11.23 26.67 16.68
N TYR A 96 -10.61 27.57 17.46
CA TYR A 96 -9.29 27.34 18.02
C TYR A 96 -9.31 26.12 18.94
N TRP A 97 -8.26 25.33 18.88
CA TRP A 97 -8.14 24.09 19.65
C TRP A 97 -6.79 24.05 20.40
N ARG A 98 -6.73 23.28 21.48
CA ARG A 98 -5.53 23.18 22.33
C ARG A 98 -4.68 22.01 21.90
N LEU A 99 -3.36 22.16 21.95
CA LEU A 99 -2.44 21.09 21.55
C LEU A 99 -2.63 19.80 22.36
N SER A 100 -2.98 19.89 23.64
CA SER A 100 -3.16 18.72 24.51
C SER A 100 -4.33 17.80 24.13
N THR A 101 -5.30 18.28 23.34
CA THR A 101 -6.40 17.43 22.86
C THR A 101 -5.92 16.37 21.86
N VAL A 102 -4.71 16.51 21.29
CA VAL A 102 -4.14 15.57 20.31
C VAL A 102 -3.09 14.65 20.97
N CYS A 103 -3.09 14.57 22.31
CA CYS A 103 -2.16 13.75 23.08
C CYS A 103 -2.22 12.25 22.71
N SER A 104 -3.43 11.70 22.54
CA SER A 104 -3.65 10.29 22.17
C SER A 104 -3.01 9.96 20.82
N LEU A 105 -3.24 10.83 19.83
CA LEU A 105 -2.66 10.73 18.50
C LEU A 105 -1.13 10.91 18.54
N ALA A 106 -0.61 11.84 19.33
CA ALA A 106 0.84 12.04 19.46
C ALA A 106 1.56 10.82 20.05
N ARG A 107 0.96 10.17 21.06
CA ARG A 107 1.46 8.91 21.64
C ARG A 107 1.40 7.77 20.63
N ALA A 108 0.31 7.64 19.89
CA ALA A 108 0.18 6.65 18.83
C ALA A 108 1.19 6.86 17.70
N SER A 109 1.50 8.11 17.34
CA SER A 109 2.50 8.45 16.31
C SER A 109 3.86 7.88 16.67
N TYR A 110 4.26 8.06 17.93
CA TYR A 110 5.56 7.59 18.42
C TYR A 110 5.72 6.07 18.41
N LEU A 111 4.63 5.31 18.57
CA LEU A 111 4.68 3.84 18.50
C LEU A 111 5.18 3.35 17.13
N PHE A 112 4.79 4.07 16.07
CA PHE A 112 5.15 3.75 14.69
C PHE A 112 6.35 4.56 14.17
N ASP A 113 6.58 5.75 14.72
CA ASP A 113 7.66 6.69 14.35
C ASP A 113 8.71 6.81 15.47
N ASN A 114 9.48 5.73 15.65
CA ASN A 114 10.59 5.64 16.59
C ASN A 114 11.94 5.46 15.85
N GLY A 115 13.05 5.78 16.50
CA GLY A 115 14.37 5.65 15.85
C GLY A 115 14.72 4.23 15.40
N VAL A 116 14.10 3.20 15.98
CA VAL A 116 14.32 1.79 15.62
C VAL A 116 13.57 1.40 14.34
N THR A 117 12.47 2.09 13.99
CA THR A 117 11.75 1.82 12.72
C THR A 117 12.59 2.18 11.50
N VAL A 118 13.50 3.16 11.61
CA VAL A 118 14.48 3.48 10.55
C VAL A 118 15.44 2.30 10.32
N LEU A 119 15.93 1.67 11.39
CA LEU A 119 16.76 0.47 11.30
C LEU A 119 15.99 -0.71 10.71
N PHE A 120 14.71 -0.82 11.06
CA PHE A 120 13.81 -1.82 10.49
C PHE A 120 13.60 -1.63 8.98
N ALA A 121 13.44 -0.39 8.51
CA ALA A 121 13.30 -0.09 7.08
C ALA A 121 14.57 -0.46 6.27
N ILE A 122 15.76 -0.26 6.86
CA ILE A 122 17.03 -0.73 6.28
C ILE A 122 17.04 -2.26 6.20
N PHE A 123 16.69 -2.94 7.29
CA PHE A 123 16.59 -4.40 7.32
C PHE A 123 15.63 -4.93 6.25
N MET A 124 14.46 -4.30 6.08
CA MET A 124 13.47 -4.69 5.09
C MET A 124 13.93 -4.49 3.64
N SER A 125 14.71 -3.45 3.38
CA SER A 125 15.31 -3.23 2.07
C SER A 125 16.33 -4.32 1.71
N LEU A 126 17.14 -4.75 2.68
CA LEU A 126 18.08 -5.87 2.51
C LEU A 126 17.34 -7.21 2.40
N TRP A 127 16.29 -7.40 3.19
CA TRP A 127 15.45 -8.58 3.15
C TRP A 127 14.81 -8.77 1.77
N ALA A 128 14.30 -7.72 1.14
CA ALA A 128 13.72 -7.78 -0.20
C ALA A 128 14.73 -8.29 -1.25
N ALA A 129 15.99 -7.83 -1.18
CA ALA A 129 17.07 -8.32 -2.05
C ALA A 129 17.40 -9.80 -1.77
N CYS A 130 17.54 -10.17 -0.48
CA CYS A 130 17.78 -11.55 -0.06
C CYS A 130 16.64 -12.50 -0.50
N PHE A 131 15.38 -12.05 -0.43
CA PHE A 131 14.21 -12.78 -0.87
C PHE A 131 14.26 -13.12 -2.35
N LEU A 132 14.56 -12.13 -3.21
CA LEU A 132 14.65 -12.35 -4.65
C LEU A 132 15.79 -13.30 -5.03
N GLU A 133 16.96 -13.16 -4.40
CA GLU A 133 18.09 -14.07 -4.65
C GLU A 133 17.81 -15.48 -4.15
N HIS A 134 17.19 -15.62 -2.98
CA HIS A 134 16.79 -16.93 -2.46
C HIS A 134 15.76 -17.60 -3.38
N TRP A 135 14.75 -16.86 -3.84
CA TRP A 135 13.77 -17.38 -4.79
C TRP A 135 14.43 -17.81 -6.10
N LYS A 136 15.31 -16.98 -6.66
CA LYS A 136 16.05 -17.30 -7.90
C LYS A 136 16.85 -18.60 -7.77
N ARG A 137 17.53 -18.82 -6.65
CA ARG A 137 18.24 -20.08 -6.33
C ARG A 137 17.26 -21.26 -6.25
N ARG A 138 16.16 -21.10 -5.51
CA ARG A 138 15.14 -22.14 -5.36
C ARG A 138 14.50 -22.51 -6.70
N GLN A 139 14.19 -21.53 -7.54
CA GLN A 139 13.64 -21.72 -8.87
C GLN A 139 14.58 -22.54 -9.76
N MET A 140 15.90 -22.32 -9.68
CA MET A 140 16.89 -23.12 -10.41
C MET A 140 16.94 -24.58 -9.94
N CYS A 141 16.86 -24.83 -8.62
CA CYS A 141 16.78 -26.18 -8.09
C CYS A 141 15.51 -26.91 -8.53
N LEU A 142 14.36 -26.23 -8.53
CA LEU A 142 13.09 -26.78 -9.01
C LEU A 142 13.14 -27.05 -10.51
N LYS A 143 13.70 -26.14 -11.30
CA LYS A 143 13.90 -26.31 -12.75
C LYS A 143 14.70 -27.57 -13.07
N HIS A 144 15.77 -27.83 -12.32
CA HIS A 144 16.57 -29.05 -12.47
C HIS A 144 15.79 -30.30 -12.03
N THR A 145 15.19 -30.28 -10.83
CA THR A 145 14.46 -31.43 -10.27
C THR A 145 13.24 -31.83 -11.10
N TRP A 146 12.61 -30.85 -11.76
CA TRP A 146 11.44 -31.06 -12.60
C TRP A 146 11.76 -31.22 -14.09
N ASP A 147 13.05 -31.32 -14.43
CA ASP A 147 13.55 -31.50 -15.80
C ASP A 147 12.96 -30.50 -16.81
N LEU A 148 12.84 -29.24 -16.38
CA LEU A 148 12.29 -28.13 -17.15
C LEU A 148 13.34 -27.51 -18.10
N THR A 149 14.51 -28.14 -18.23
CA THR A 149 15.53 -27.81 -19.22
C THR A 149 15.11 -28.32 -20.59
N MET A 150 14.24 -27.56 -21.25
CA MET A 150 13.74 -27.87 -22.60
C MET A 150 14.84 -27.69 -23.67
N VAL A 151 15.75 -28.68 -23.78
CA VAL A 151 16.78 -28.75 -24.84
C VAL A 151 16.12 -28.61 -26.23
N GLY A 152 14.93 -29.17 -26.44
CA GLY A 152 14.19 -29.10 -27.71
C GLY A 152 13.60 -27.74 -28.08
N VAL A 153 13.11 -26.95 -27.11
CA VAL A 153 12.49 -25.64 -27.38
C VAL A 153 13.56 -24.57 -27.62
N ALA A 154 14.73 -24.70 -26.99
CA ALA A 154 15.88 -23.86 -27.29
C ALA A 154 16.37 -24.07 -28.73
N VAL A 155 16.49 -25.32 -29.19
CA VAL A 155 16.82 -25.66 -30.58
C VAL A 155 15.77 -25.12 -31.54
N TYR A 156 14.48 -25.27 -31.23
CA TYR A 156 13.39 -24.70 -32.03
C TYR A 156 13.45 -23.16 -32.11
N ARG A 157 13.67 -22.45 -30.98
CA ARG A 157 13.84 -20.99 -30.98
C ARG A 157 15.07 -20.55 -31.77
N ILE A 158 16.19 -21.26 -31.68
CA ILE A 158 17.41 -20.99 -32.47
C ILE A 158 17.13 -21.19 -33.97
N CYS A 159 16.43 -22.27 -34.34
CA CYS A 159 16.01 -22.51 -35.72
C CYS A 159 15.04 -21.42 -36.21
N MET A 160 14.05 -21.03 -35.43
CA MET A 160 13.09 -19.99 -35.81
C MET A 160 13.71 -18.58 -35.86
N LEU A 161 14.69 -18.28 -34.99
CA LEU A 161 15.49 -17.05 -35.04
C LEU A 161 16.34 -16.96 -36.31
N SER A 162 16.90 -18.09 -36.77
CA SER A 162 17.62 -18.14 -38.05
C SER A 162 16.70 -17.88 -39.25
N VAL A 163 15.46 -18.37 -39.21
CA VAL A 163 14.42 -18.15 -40.24
C VAL A 163 13.93 -16.69 -40.25
N TRP A 164 13.95 -16.00 -39.10
CA TRP A 164 13.50 -14.61 -38.96
C TRP A 164 14.53 -13.55 -39.38
N SER A 165 15.73 -13.95 -39.80
CA SER A 165 16.79 -13.03 -40.21
C SER A 165 16.58 -12.37 -41.60
N MET A 166 15.42 -12.55 -42.25
CA MET A 166 15.13 -11.98 -43.58
C MET A 166 14.14 -10.78 -43.54
N ASN A 167 14.70 -9.57 -43.33
CA ASN A 167 14.26 -8.20 -43.74
C ASN A 167 12.89 -7.60 -43.31
N PRO A 168 12.66 -6.25 -43.37
CA PRO A 168 13.56 -5.10 -43.21
C PRO A 168 13.10 -4.09 -42.10
N ASP A 169 14.07 -3.30 -41.63
CA ASP A 169 14.06 -2.09 -40.77
C ASP A 169 13.37 -2.13 -39.37
N PRO A 170 14.15 -2.41 -38.30
CA PRO A 170 13.68 -2.47 -36.91
C PRO A 170 13.54 -1.10 -36.21
N GLU A 171 14.27 -0.07 -36.64
CA GLU A 171 14.35 1.21 -35.92
C GLU A 171 13.08 2.08 -36.07
N ALA A 172 12.46 2.09 -37.26
CA ALA A 172 11.24 2.87 -37.50
C ALA A 172 10.01 2.28 -36.78
N LYS A 173 9.90 0.95 -36.68
CA LYS A 173 8.80 0.27 -35.99
C LYS A 173 8.89 0.39 -34.47
N ALA A 174 10.11 0.36 -33.93
CA ALA A 174 10.34 0.52 -32.50
C ALA A 174 10.01 1.95 -32.02
N SER A 175 10.42 2.96 -32.78
CA SER A 175 10.17 4.37 -32.47
C SER A 175 8.66 4.74 -32.55
N VAL A 176 7.97 4.30 -33.60
CA VAL A 176 6.50 4.53 -33.72
C VAL A 176 5.73 3.76 -32.66
N ARG A 177 6.09 2.50 -32.37
CA ARG A 177 5.44 1.70 -31.34
C ARG A 177 5.62 2.31 -29.96
N MET A 178 6.84 2.69 -29.58
CA MET A 178 7.12 3.34 -28.30
C MET A 178 6.37 4.66 -28.16
N THR A 179 6.31 5.46 -29.23
CA THR A 179 5.60 6.74 -29.21
C THR A 179 4.10 6.53 -29.03
N VAL A 180 3.48 5.59 -29.76
CA VAL A 180 2.04 5.30 -29.66
C VAL A 180 1.66 4.65 -28.32
N THR A 181 2.50 3.77 -27.76
CA THR A 181 2.25 3.20 -26.43
C THR A 181 2.44 4.25 -25.33
N THR A 182 3.44 5.12 -25.45
CA THR A 182 3.69 6.16 -24.44
C THR A 182 2.59 7.21 -24.48
N THR A 183 2.14 7.65 -25.67
CA THR A 183 1.02 8.59 -25.79
C THR A 183 -0.30 7.97 -25.35
N GLY A 184 -0.55 6.69 -25.64
CA GLY A 184 -1.71 5.95 -25.14
C GLY A 184 -1.74 5.82 -23.62
N ILE A 185 -0.60 5.52 -22.99
CA ILE A 185 -0.48 5.48 -21.52
C ILE A 185 -0.72 6.87 -20.92
N ILE A 186 -0.12 7.92 -21.49
CA ILE A 186 -0.30 9.30 -21.00
C ILE A 186 -1.75 9.76 -21.13
N LEU A 187 -2.40 9.50 -22.26
CA LEU A 187 -3.80 9.87 -22.47
C LEU A 187 -4.73 9.08 -21.56
N ASN A 188 -4.48 7.79 -21.35
CA ASN A 188 -5.31 6.98 -20.46
C ASN A 188 -5.08 7.35 -18.99
N MET A 189 -3.84 7.69 -18.61
CA MET A 189 -3.51 8.21 -17.28
C MET A 189 -4.18 9.57 -17.03
N LEU A 190 -4.19 10.47 -18.03
CA LEU A 190 -4.96 11.72 -17.99
C LEU A 190 -6.47 11.48 -17.83
N VAL A 191 -7.04 10.51 -18.55
CA VAL A 191 -8.46 10.16 -18.40
C VAL A 191 -8.75 9.60 -17.01
N VAL A 192 -7.87 8.77 -16.45
CA VAL A 192 -8.01 8.27 -15.07
C VAL A 192 -7.95 9.41 -14.07
N LEU A 193 -6.99 10.34 -14.18
CA LEU A 193 -6.90 11.52 -13.31
C LEU A 193 -8.16 12.39 -13.40
N VAL A 194 -8.67 12.63 -14.61
CA VAL A 194 -9.92 13.39 -14.81
C VAL A 194 -11.12 12.66 -14.20
N LEU A 195 -11.20 11.34 -14.39
CA LEU A 195 -12.27 10.55 -13.78
C LEU A 195 -12.16 10.53 -12.25
N GLU A 196 -10.96 10.50 -11.68
CA GLU A 196 -10.74 10.60 -10.24
C GLU A 196 -11.25 11.92 -9.66
N GLU A 197 -11.00 13.05 -10.32
CA GLU A 197 -11.56 14.35 -9.95
C GLU A 197 -13.09 14.37 -10.04
N VAL A 198 -13.66 13.80 -11.12
CA VAL A 198 -15.12 13.71 -11.28
C VAL A 198 -15.75 12.83 -10.20
N TYR A 199 -15.16 11.68 -9.89
CA TYR A 199 -15.63 10.81 -8.81
C TYR A 199 -15.41 11.41 -7.42
N GLY A 200 -14.35 12.20 -7.23
CA GLY A 200 -14.11 12.99 -6.03
C GLY A 200 -15.23 14.01 -5.82
N ALA A 201 -15.54 14.80 -6.85
CA ALA A 201 -16.63 15.78 -6.83
C ALA A 201 -18.00 15.12 -6.57
N ILE A 202 -18.29 13.99 -7.22
CA ILE A 202 -19.54 13.23 -6.99
C ILE A 202 -19.62 12.72 -5.54
N ALA A 203 -18.51 12.27 -4.97
CA ALA A 203 -18.51 11.77 -3.60
C ALA A 203 -18.67 12.89 -2.56
N VAL A 204 -18.02 14.04 -2.77
CA VAL A 204 -18.22 15.24 -1.94
C VAL A 204 -19.69 15.67 -2.02
N TRP A 205 -20.25 15.72 -3.23
CA TRP A 205 -21.67 16.02 -3.45
C TRP A 205 -22.60 15.03 -2.76
N LEU A 206 -22.30 13.72 -2.76
CA LEU A 206 -23.07 12.70 -2.04
C LEU A 206 -22.95 12.84 -0.51
N THR A 207 -21.76 13.18 0.01
CA THR A 207 -21.58 13.45 1.44
C THR A 207 -22.34 14.70 1.87
N GLU A 208 -22.40 15.74 1.02
CA GLU A 208 -23.20 16.93 1.27
C GLU A 208 -24.71 16.67 1.18
N LEU A 209 -25.15 15.78 0.29
CA LEU A 209 -26.55 15.33 0.24
C LEU A 209 -26.93 14.58 1.53
N GLY A 210 -26.00 13.81 2.10
CA GLY A 210 -26.15 13.17 3.41
C GLY A 210 -26.17 14.17 4.58
N THR A 211 -25.39 15.26 4.52
CA THR A 211 -25.42 16.32 5.55
C THR A 211 -26.70 17.15 5.47
N VAL A 212 -27.25 17.40 4.27
CA VAL A 212 -28.54 18.08 4.07
C VAL A 212 -29.71 17.22 4.59
N LEU A 213 -29.64 15.89 4.45
CA LEU A 213 -30.63 14.97 5.03
C LEU A 213 -30.52 14.89 6.57
N ASN A 214 -29.31 14.96 7.12
CA ASN A 214 -29.06 14.97 8.57
C ASN A 214 -29.27 16.35 9.23
N ALA A 215 -29.52 17.40 8.46
CA ALA A 215 -29.85 18.74 8.96
C ALA A 215 -31.27 18.85 9.56
N MET A 216 -32.01 17.73 9.67
CA MET A 216 -33.30 17.69 10.37
C MET A 216 -33.20 17.46 11.89
N ASP A 217 -32.00 17.36 12.49
CA ASP A 217 -31.85 17.42 13.97
C ASP A 217 -30.55 18.13 14.41
N PRO A 218 -30.61 19.34 15.03
CA PRO A 218 -29.43 20.17 15.30
C PRO A 218 -28.64 19.79 16.57
N GLN A 219 -29.01 18.71 17.27
CA GLN A 219 -28.45 18.44 18.61
C GLN A 219 -27.26 17.46 18.63
N TYR A 220 -26.86 16.88 17.49
CA TYR A 220 -25.83 15.83 17.43
C TYR A 220 -24.41 16.30 17.04
N TYR A 221 -24.23 17.56 16.63
CA TYR A 221 -22.94 18.10 16.15
C TYR A 221 -21.98 18.58 17.27
N LYS A 222 -22.49 18.90 18.47
CA LYS A 222 -21.71 19.53 19.56
C LYS A 222 -20.78 18.59 20.35
N CYS A 223 -20.71 17.31 20.01
CA CYS A 223 -19.82 16.32 20.65
C CYS A 223 -18.97 15.52 19.64
N SER A 224 -18.65 16.07 18.46
CA SER A 224 -17.87 15.34 17.43
C SER A 224 -16.41 15.81 17.28
N ILE A 225 -16.02 16.93 17.91
CA ILE A 225 -14.65 17.51 17.80
C ILE A 225 -13.84 17.32 19.10
N GLY A 226 -14.33 16.51 20.03
CA GLY A 226 -13.57 16.01 21.19
C GLY A 226 -13.39 14.49 21.11
N ASP A 227 -12.15 14.05 20.90
CA ASP A 227 -11.57 12.69 21.02
C ASP A 227 -12.25 11.45 20.42
N CYS A 228 -13.51 11.49 19.97
CA CYS A 228 -14.21 10.31 19.41
C CYS A 228 -14.79 10.50 17.99
N GLY A 229 -15.00 11.74 17.52
CA GLY A 229 -15.62 11.97 16.20
C GLY A 229 -14.63 12.04 15.03
N ALA A 230 -13.41 12.53 15.25
CA ALA A 230 -12.37 12.56 14.22
C ALA A 230 -11.97 11.13 13.79
N THR A 231 -11.87 10.19 14.74
CA THR A 231 -11.59 8.78 14.49
C THR A 231 -12.74 8.10 13.74
N GLY A 232 -14.01 8.43 14.05
CA GLY A 232 -15.18 7.92 13.33
C GLY A 232 -15.31 8.47 11.91
N LEU A 233 -15.01 9.76 11.69
CA LEU A 233 -15.00 10.38 10.37
C LEU A 233 -13.85 9.85 9.50
N LEU A 234 -12.65 9.67 10.07
CA LEU A 234 -11.53 9.02 9.40
C LEU A 234 -11.88 7.58 9.00
N LEU A 235 -12.44 6.80 9.93
CA LEU A 235 -12.82 5.40 9.65
C LEU A 235 -13.92 5.30 8.60
N THR A 236 -14.86 6.26 8.55
CA THR A 236 -15.94 6.28 7.54
C THR A 236 -15.49 6.81 6.18
N GLN A 237 -14.59 7.79 6.13
CA GLN A 237 -13.96 8.26 4.89
C GLN A 237 -13.03 7.20 4.30
N GLU A 238 -12.21 6.57 5.13
CA GLU A 238 -11.31 5.50 4.69
C GLU A 238 -12.09 4.22 4.35
N ALA A 239 -13.16 3.88 5.07
CA ALA A 239 -14.05 2.80 4.68
C ALA A 239 -14.77 3.10 3.35
N HIS A 240 -15.13 4.36 3.07
CA HIS A 240 -15.65 4.76 1.76
C HIS A 240 -14.60 4.68 0.66
N SER A 241 -13.36 5.11 0.93
CA SER A 241 -12.23 4.98 0.01
C SER A 241 -11.97 3.52 -0.31
N TRP A 242 -11.97 2.66 0.72
CA TRP A 242 -11.85 1.22 0.59
C TRP A 242 -13.01 0.62 -0.21
N LEU A 243 -14.27 0.97 0.09
CA LEU A 243 -15.45 0.53 -0.68
C LEU A 243 -15.41 0.99 -2.15
N LYS A 244 -14.85 2.17 -2.44
CA LYS A 244 -14.61 2.67 -3.81
C LYS A 244 -13.50 1.91 -4.52
N VAL A 245 -12.40 1.58 -3.84
CA VAL A 245 -11.33 0.72 -4.39
C VAL A 245 -11.90 -0.66 -4.74
N MET A 246 -12.80 -1.18 -3.91
CA MET A 246 -13.46 -2.47 -4.08
C MET A 246 -14.51 -2.46 -5.21
N SER A 247 -15.32 -1.41 -5.34
CA SER A 247 -16.25 -1.28 -6.47
C SER A 247 -15.53 -1.00 -7.79
N ARG A 248 -14.37 -0.34 -7.74
CA ARG A 248 -13.47 -0.14 -8.90
C ARG A 248 -12.74 -1.42 -9.33
N SER A 249 -12.50 -2.40 -8.45
CA SER A 249 -11.89 -3.67 -8.86
C SER A 249 -12.80 -4.47 -9.79
N ALA A 250 -14.13 -4.39 -9.61
CA ALA A 250 -15.09 -5.01 -10.53
C ALA A 250 -15.19 -4.28 -11.90
N LEU A 251 -14.99 -2.95 -11.92
CA LEU A 251 -14.92 -2.16 -13.15
C LEU A 251 -13.58 -2.29 -13.89
N HIS A 252 -12.52 -2.66 -13.17
CA HIS A 252 -11.18 -2.87 -13.70
C HIS A 252 -11.13 -4.03 -14.70
N ASP A 253 -11.85 -5.13 -14.44
CA ASP A 253 -11.90 -6.29 -15.33
C ASP A 253 -12.64 -5.97 -16.64
N VAL A 254 -13.67 -5.12 -16.57
CA VAL A 254 -14.38 -4.56 -17.74
C VAL A 254 -13.46 -3.60 -18.52
N HIS A 255 -12.67 -2.78 -17.83
CA HIS A 255 -11.75 -1.82 -18.47
C HIS A 255 -10.54 -2.51 -19.13
N ILE A 256 -10.00 -3.58 -18.54
CA ILE A 256 -8.98 -4.44 -19.17
C ILE A 256 -9.50 -5.04 -20.46
N CYS A 257 -10.76 -5.47 -20.49
CA CYS A 257 -11.39 -6.01 -21.70
C CYS A 257 -11.41 -4.95 -22.83
N CYS A 258 -11.68 -3.68 -22.51
CA CYS A 258 -11.67 -2.57 -23.46
C CYS A 258 -10.27 -2.04 -23.85
N VAL A 259 -9.30 -2.03 -22.92
CA VAL A 259 -7.90 -1.59 -23.17
C VAL A 259 -7.10 -2.65 -23.94
N SER A 260 -7.44 -3.93 -23.79
CA SER A 260 -6.71 -5.06 -24.38
C SER A 260 -7.19 -5.43 -25.79
N PHE A 261 -8.41 -5.06 -26.16
CA PHE A 261 -8.98 -5.26 -27.50
C PHE A 261 -9.19 -3.88 -28.15
N PRO A 262 -8.24 -3.26 -28.90
CA PRO A 262 -7.94 -3.75 -30.25
C PRO A 262 -6.59 -3.31 -30.94
N THR A 263 -5.60 -2.68 -30.30
CA THR A 263 -4.54 -1.96 -31.07
C THR A 263 -3.20 -2.68 -31.26
N GLU A 264 -2.89 -3.73 -30.50
CA GLU A 264 -1.65 -4.50 -30.67
C GLU A 264 -1.97 -5.94 -31.07
N LEU A 265 -1.63 -6.37 -32.30
CA LEU A 265 -1.63 -7.79 -32.67
C LEU A 265 -0.31 -8.43 -32.16
N PRO A 266 -0.32 -9.17 -31.04
CA PRO A 266 0.83 -9.94 -30.60
C PRO A 266 1.09 -11.10 -31.56
N LYS A 267 2.36 -11.51 -31.70
CA LYS A 267 2.74 -12.60 -32.62
C LYS A 267 2.55 -13.98 -32.02
N THR A 268 2.58 -14.08 -30.69
CA THR A 268 2.45 -15.34 -29.94
C THR A 268 1.54 -15.16 -28.73
N LYS A 269 0.94 -16.25 -28.24
CA LYS A 269 0.12 -16.24 -27.02
C LYS A 269 0.93 -15.83 -25.78
N GLU A 270 2.19 -16.29 -25.69
CA GLU A 270 3.10 -15.90 -24.59
C GLU A 270 3.34 -14.38 -24.56
N GLU A 271 3.66 -13.75 -25.70
CA GLU A 271 3.88 -12.30 -25.77
C GLU A 271 2.60 -11.50 -25.45
N PHE A 272 1.44 -12.04 -25.82
CA PHE A 272 0.15 -11.44 -25.46
C PHE A 272 -0.07 -11.46 -23.96
N GLU A 273 0.10 -12.62 -23.33
CA GLU A 273 -0.11 -12.82 -21.89
C GLU A 273 0.87 -11.95 -21.07
N GLU A 274 2.15 -11.90 -21.42
CA GLU A 274 3.13 -11.05 -20.71
C GLU A 274 2.76 -9.56 -20.75
N LYS A 275 2.32 -9.05 -21.92
CA LYS A 275 1.89 -7.66 -22.07
C LYS A 275 0.59 -7.38 -21.33
N LEU A 276 -0.36 -8.32 -21.37
CA LEU A 276 -1.63 -8.22 -20.67
C LEU A 276 -1.39 -8.15 -19.16
N ILE A 277 -0.55 -9.06 -18.64
CA ILE A 277 -0.16 -9.11 -17.23
C ILE A 277 0.47 -7.78 -16.81
N PHE A 278 1.44 -7.25 -17.58
CA PHE A 278 2.10 -6.00 -17.22
C PHE A 278 1.15 -4.81 -17.20
N LYS A 279 0.29 -4.66 -18.23
CA LYS A 279 -0.68 -3.55 -18.31
C LYS A 279 -1.74 -3.62 -17.21
N SER A 280 -2.31 -4.81 -17.00
CA SER A 280 -3.29 -5.06 -15.94
C SER A 280 -2.69 -4.81 -14.55
N PHE A 281 -1.49 -5.33 -14.30
CA PHE A 281 -0.80 -5.12 -13.04
C PHE A 281 -0.50 -3.63 -12.78
N PHE A 282 -0.02 -2.90 -13.78
CA PHE A 282 0.28 -1.47 -13.63
C PHE A 282 -0.97 -0.66 -13.26
N LEU A 283 -2.10 -0.91 -13.90
CA LEU A 283 -3.35 -0.22 -13.59
C LEU A 283 -3.88 -0.60 -12.19
N LYS A 284 -3.87 -1.89 -11.85
CA LYS A 284 -4.31 -2.38 -10.54
C LYS A 284 -3.44 -1.82 -9.42
N SER A 285 -2.12 -1.79 -9.62
CA SER A 285 -1.16 -1.26 -8.64
C SER A 285 -1.25 0.26 -8.48
N MET A 286 -1.45 1.03 -9.54
CA MET A 286 -1.71 2.48 -9.43
C MET A 286 -2.96 2.74 -8.60
N ASN A 287 -4.07 2.05 -8.88
CA ASN A 287 -5.31 2.21 -8.13
C ASN A 287 -5.17 1.79 -6.66
N ALA A 288 -4.35 0.77 -6.38
CA ALA A 288 -4.10 0.29 -5.03
C ALA A 288 -3.17 1.21 -4.22
N PHE A 289 -2.13 1.77 -4.85
CA PHE A 289 -1.12 2.55 -4.15
C PHE A 289 -1.34 4.07 -4.20
N ALA A 290 -2.06 4.61 -5.19
CA ALA A 290 -2.23 6.06 -5.37
C ALA A 290 -2.82 6.78 -4.13
N PRO A 291 -3.85 6.26 -3.43
CA PRO A 291 -4.35 6.90 -2.22
C PRO A 291 -3.28 7.00 -1.12
N ILE A 292 -2.47 5.94 -0.97
CA ILE A 292 -1.40 5.90 0.04
C ILE A 292 -0.25 6.84 -0.36
N PHE A 293 0.10 6.91 -1.65
CA PHE A 293 1.06 7.88 -2.18
C PHE A 293 0.59 9.32 -1.95
N TYR A 294 -0.70 9.60 -2.12
CA TYR A 294 -1.28 10.92 -1.86
C TYR A 294 -1.14 11.32 -0.39
N VAL A 295 -1.62 10.47 0.52
CA VAL A 295 -1.55 10.74 1.97
C VAL A 295 -0.09 10.83 2.45
N ALA A 296 0.81 10.05 1.87
CA ALA A 296 2.21 10.07 2.24
C ALA A 296 2.93 11.32 1.70
N PHE A 297 2.76 11.68 0.43
CA PHE A 297 3.62 12.67 -0.19
C PHE A 297 2.99 14.02 -0.50
N PHE A 298 1.68 14.10 -0.57
CA PHE A 298 1.00 15.31 -1.05
C PHE A 298 0.14 15.96 0.04
N LYS A 299 -0.50 15.16 0.91
CA LYS A 299 -1.33 15.67 2.00
C LYS A 299 -0.52 16.55 2.97
N GLY A 300 -1.04 17.73 3.29
CA GLY A 300 -0.44 18.69 4.22
C GLY A 300 0.84 19.39 3.78
N ARG A 301 1.33 19.22 2.53
CA ARG A 301 2.53 19.93 2.04
C ARG A 301 2.23 21.20 1.26
N PHE A 302 1.06 21.28 0.64
CA PHE A 302 0.67 22.38 -0.23
C PHE A 302 -0.43 23.28 0.37
N GLY A 303 -0.70 23.18 1.68
CA GLY A 303 -1.77 23.93 2.36
C GLY A 303 -1.55 25.45 2.44
N GLY A 304 -0.30 25.90 2.30
CA GLY A 304 0.06 27.32 2.45
C GLY A 304 0.28 27.69 3.90
N ARG A 305 -0.16 28.89 4.31
CA ARG A 305 -0.05 29.38 5.69
C ARG A 305 -1.34 30.05 6.13
N PRO A 306 -1.60 30.15 7.44
CA PRO A 306 -2.62 31.07 7.94
C PRO A 306 -2.40 32.48 7.36
N GLY A 307 -3.45 33.03 6.75
CA GLY A 307 -3.42 34.32 6.05
C GLY A 307 -3.36 34.22 4.51
N ASP A 308 -2.88 33.10 3.96
CA ASP A 308 -2.77 32.85 2.51
C ASP A 308 -2.78 31.33 2.24
N TYR A 309 -3.99 30.76 2.17
CA TYR A 309 -4.22 29.35 1.91
C TYR A 309 -4.31 29.08 0.40
N VAL A 310 -3.90 27.88 -0.01
CA VAL A 310 -4.08 27.44 -1.39
C VAL A 310 -5.47 26.84 -1.55
N TYR A 311 -6.30 27.49 -2.36
CA TYR A 311 -7.64 27.04 -2.70
C TYR A 311 -7.63 26.28 -4.03
N VAL A 312 -8.18 25.07 -4.02
CA VAL A 312 -8.42 24.26 -5.21
C VAL A 312 -9.81 24.60 -5.75
N PHE A 313 -9.88 24.90 -7.04
CA PHE A 313 -11.09 25.40 -7.72
C PHE A 313 -11.73 26.68 -7.14
N GLY A 314 -11.02 27.41 -6.27
CA GLY A 314 -11.46 28.69 -5.69
C GLY A 314 -12.27 28.57 -4.39
N ASP A 315 -12.86 27.40 -4.11
CA ASP A 315 -13.81 27.23 -3.00
C ASP A 315 -13.31 26.27 -1.91
N TYR A 316 -12.37 25.35 -2.22
CA TYR A 316 -11.94 24.30 -1.28
C TYR A 316 -10.49 24.46 -0.85
N ARG A 317 -10.26 24.58 0.46
CA ARG A 317 -8.91 24.58 1.07
C ARG A 317 -8.32 23.18 1.06
N ILE A 318 -7.04 23.07 0.70
CA ILE A 318 -6.30 21.79 0.73
C ILE A 318 -6.18 21.28 2.18
N GLU A 319 -6.40 19.98 2.37
CA GLU A 319 -6.31 19.33 3.68
C GLU A 319 -4.90 19.39 4.29
N GLU A 320 -4.85 19.70 5.59
CA GLU A 320 -3.64 19.73 6.41
C GLU A 320 -3.51 18.49 7.29
N CYS A 321 -2.28 18.12 7.63
CA CYS A 321 -2.01 17.06 8.61
C CYS A 321 -2.16 17.58 10.04
N ALA A 322 -2.56 16.71 10.98
CA ALA A 322 -2.45 17.00 12.40
C ALA A 322 -0.97 17.24 12.81
N PRO A 323 -0.69 17.96 13.92
CA PRO A 323 0.68 18.25 14.37
C PRO A 323 1.59 17.02 14.58
N PRO A 324 1.13 15.85 15.08
CA PRO A 324 1.99 14.67 15.17
C PRO A 324 2.31 14.01 13.81
N GLY A 325 1.74 14.52 12.71
CA GLY A 325 1.99 14.09 11.33
C GLY A 325 0.85 13.27 10.70
N CYS A 326 0.95 13.03 9.38
CA CYS A 326 0.02 12.17 8.63
C CYS A 326 0.36 10.67 8.70
N LEU A 327 1.42 10.28 9.42
CA LEU A 327 1.93 8.90 9.44
C LEU A 327 0.93 7.91 10.05
N ILE A 328 0.14 8.33 11.05
CA ILE A 328 -0.89 7.47 11.65
C ILE A 328 -2.05 7.23 10.69
N GLU A 329 -2.46 8.25 9.93
CA GLU A 329 -3.52 8.09 8.92
C GLU A 329 -3.11 7.02 7.89
N LEU A 330 -1.85 7.05 7.45
CA LEU A 330 -1.26 5.99 6.60
C LEU A 330 -1.29 4.62 7.26
N CYS A 331 -0.92 4.53 8.53
CA CYS A 331 -0.91 3.25 9.26
C CYS A 331 -2.30 2.65 9.37
N ILE A 332 -3.31 3.49 9.66
CA ILE A 332 -4.71 3.08 9.74
C ILE A 332 -5.19 2.60 8.37
N GLN A 333 -4.92 3.37 7.31
CA GLN A 333 -5.29 3.02 5.93
C GLN A 333 -4.66 1.68 5.50
N LEU A 334 -3.35 1.50 5.71
CA LEU A 334 -2.65 0.25 5.42
C LEU A 334 -3.21 -0.93 6.23
N SER A 335 -3.50 -0.71 7.52
CA SER A 335 -4.08 -1.74 8.38
C SER A 335 -5.46 -2.16 7.88
N MET A 336 -6.31 -1.22 7.47
CA MET A 336 -7.62 -1.53 6.91
C MET A 336 -7.54 -2.25 5.57
N ILE A 337 -6.60 -1.88 4.68
CA ILE A 337 -6.41 -2.57 3.40
C ILE A 337 -5.91 -4.00 3.62
N MET A 338 -4.93 -4.20 4.51
CA MET A 338 -4.32 -5.50 4.77
C MET A 338 -5.21 -6.45 5.59
N LEU A 339 -6.00 -5.92 6.54
CA LEU A 339 -6.92 -6.72 7.37
C LEU A 339 -8.32 -6.84 6.76
N GLY A 340 -8.81 -5.79 6.11
CA GLY A 340 -10.18 -5.71 5.58
C GLY A 340 -10.43 -6.65 4.42
N LYS A 341 -9.44 -6.80 3.51
CA LYS A 341 -9.57 -7.73 2.38
C LYS A 341 -9.60 -9.20 2.83
N GLN A 342 -8.74 -9.56 3.79
CA GLN A 342 -8.56 -10.96 4.22
C GLN A 342 -9.68 -11.46 5.15
N LEU A 343 -10.14 -10.62 6.09
CA LEU A 343 -11.07 -11.06 7.14
C LEU A 343 -12.54 -10.95 6.74
N ILE A 344 -12.90 -9.94 5.92
CA ILE A 344 -14.30 -9.59 5.66
C ILE A 344 -14.77 -10.08 4.29
N GLN A 345 -13.89 -10.14 3.29
CA GLN A 345 -14.29 -10.53 1.93
C GLN A 345 -14.05 -12.00 1.61
N ASN A 346 -12.82 -12.50 1.74
CA ASN A 346 -12.52 -13.88 1.35
C ASN A 346 -13.31 -14.87 2.22
N ASN A 347 -13.23 -14.79 3.55
CA ASN A 347 -13.96 -15.72 4.42
C ASN A 347 -15.50 -15.63 4.31
N VAL A 348 -16.07 -14.47 3.97
CA VAL A 348 -17.53 -14.29 3.93
C VAL A 348 -18.07 -14.60 2.54
N PHE A 349 -17.52 -14.05 1.47
CA PHE A 349 -18.03 -14.30 0.12
C PHE A 349 -17.72 -15.73 -0.35
N GLU A 350 -16.56 -16.29 -0.01
CA GLU A 350 -16.18 -17.65 -0.44
C GLU A 350 -16.91 -18.76 0.32
N VAL A 351 -17.34 -18.51 1.58
CA VAL A 351 -18.12 -19.50 2.37
C VAL A 351 -19.64 -19.31 2.20
N LEU A 352 -20.12 -18.06 2.08
CA LEU A 352 -21.57 -17.76 2.05
C LEU A 352 -22.18 -17.98 0.65
N ILE A 353 -21.44 -17.71 -0.44
CA ILE A 353 -21.94 -17.90 -1.81
C ILE A 353 -22.26 -19.38 -2.11
N PRO A 354 -21.35 -20.36 -1.87
CA PRO A 354 -21.68 -21.75 -2.18
C PRO A 354 -22.71 -22.35 -1.22
N ALA A 355 -22.86 -21.81 0.00
CA ALA A 355 -23.89 -22.27 0.93
C ALA A 355 -25.31 -21.91 0.45
N ALA A 356 -25.50 -20.74 -0.17
CA ALA A 356 -26.80 -20.29 -0.66
C ALA A 356 -27.29 -21.07 -1.89
N GLU A 357 -26.40 -21.40 -2.83
CA GLU A 357 -26.77 -22.22 -4.02
C GLU A 357 -27.05 -23.68 -3.69
N ASN A 358 -26.47 -24.21 -2.60
CA ASN A 358 -26.71 -25.58 -2.16
C ASN A 358 -28.11 -25.76 -1.52
N GLU A 359 -28.70 -24.71 -0.98
CA GLU A 359 -30.03 -24.75 -0.36
C GLU A 359 -31.16 -24.79 -1.41
N GLU A 360 -31.01 -24.11 -2.56
CA GLU A 360 -32.00 -24.15 -3.65
C GLU A 360 -32.01 -25.48 -4.42
N ASN A 361 -30.85 -26.15 -4.52
CA ASN A 361 -30.70 -27.39 -5.31
C ASN A 361 -31.11 -28.68 -4.57
N ALA A 362 -31.48 -28.60 -3.29
CA ALA A 362 -31.86 -29.76 -2.48
C ALA A 362 -33.26 -30.34 -2.84
N THR A 363 -33.99 -29.73 -3.76
CA THR A 363 -35.41 -30.03 -4.02
C THR A 363 -35.71 -30.92 -5.24
N GLU A 364 -34.70 -31.48 -5.94
CA GLU A 364 -34.95 -32.37 -7.08
C GLU A 364 -34.38 -33.79 -6.90
N GLU A 365 -35.27 -34.79 -6.80
CA GLU A 365 -34.94 -36.22 -6.94
C GLU A 365 -34.37 -36.49 -8.35
N LYS A 366 -33.04 -36.46 -8.50
CA LYS A 366 -32.35 -36.80 -9.74
C LYS A 366 -31.41 -37.99 -9.55
N ARG A 367 -31.36 -38.82 -10.61
CA ARG A 367 -30.46 -39.99 -10.79
C ARG A 367 -29.05 -39.71 -10.25
N PRO A 368 -28.30 -40.71 -9.77
CA PRO A 368 -26.93 -40.52 -9.32
C PRO A 368 -26.12 -39.82 -10.43
N ARG A 369 -25.70 -38.57 -10.16
CA ARG A 369 -24.98 -37.74 -11.12
C ARG A 369 -23.67 -38.43 -11.50
N GLN A 370 -23.36 -38.50 -12.79
CA GLN A 370 -22.09 -39.05 -13.25
C GLN A 370 -20.95 -38.09 -12.90
N GLN A 371 -19.71 -38.56 -12.90
CA GLN A 371 -18.57 -37.73 -12.47
C GLN A 371 -18.45 -36.43 -13.31
N PHE A 372 -18.68 -36.51 -14.63
CA PHE A 372 -18.59 -35.33 -15.49
C PHE A 372 -19.68 -34.29 -15.19
N ASP A 373 -20.87 -34.71 -14.73
CA ASP A 373 -21.94 -33.78 -14.32
C ASP A 373 -21.54 -33.00 -13.06
N LYS A 374 -20.79 -33.65 -12.16
CA LYS A 374 -20.24 -33.00 -10.95
C LYS A 374 -19.13 -32.03 -11.32
N ASP A 375 -18.21 -32.45 -12.20
CA ASP A 375 -17.10 -31.61 -12.64
C ASP A 375 -17.61 -30.40 -13.47
N TYR A 376 -18.71 -30.56 -14.22
CA TYR A 376 -19.31 -29.45 -14.98
C TYR A 376 -20.08 -28.45 -14.09
N ALA A 377 -20.46 -28.82 -12.87
CA ALA A 377 -21.09 -27.87 -11.95
C ALA A 377 -20.08 -26.89 -11.31
N LEU A 378 -18.79 -27.20 -11.35
CA LEU A 378 -17.72 -26.37 -10.79
C LEU A 378 -17.42 -25.15 -11.66
N GLU A 379 -16.74 -24.15 -11.10
CA GLU A 379 -16.35 -22.93 -11.81
C GLU A 379 -15.22 -23.20 -12.83
N PRO A 380 -15.23 -22.55 -14.00
CA PRO A 380 -14.14 -22.66 -14.96
C PRO A 380 -12.87 -21.96 -14.44
N TYR A 381 -11.71 -22.56 -14.71
CA TYR A 381 -10.42 -22.01 -14.30
C TYR A 381 -10.01 -20.82 -15.20
N GLU A 382 -9.79 -19.65 -14.60
CA GLU A 382 -9.44 -18.40 -15.30
C GLU A 382 -7.92 -18.11 -15.39
N GLY A 383 -7.08 -19.01 -14.87
CA GLY A 383 -5.61 -18.85 -14.82
C GLY A 383 -5.07 -18.59 -13.41
N VAL A 384 -3.74 -18.60 -13.22
CA VAL A 384 -3.07 -18.25 -11.94
C VAL A 384 -2.74 -16.74 -11.84
N THR A 385 -3.01 -16.00 -12.90
CA THR A 385 -2.60 -14.59 -13.03
C THR A 385 -3.23 -13.70 -11.95
N PRO A 386 -4.55 -13.78 -11.67
CA PRO A 386 -5.20 -13.03 -10.60
C PRO A 386 -4.60 -13.30 -9.21
N GLU A 387 -4.23 -14.54 -8.92
CA GLU A 387 -3.65 -15.01 -7.67
C GLU A 387 -2.24 -14.43 -7.48
N TYR A 388 -1.41 -14.46 -8.53
CA TYR A 388 -0.12 -13.75 -8.51
C TYR A 388 -0.27 -12.25 -8.34
N MET A 389 -1.25 -11.61 -9.00
CA MET A 389 -1.49 -10.16 -8.87
C MET A 389 -1.75 -9.78 -7.42
N GLU A 390 -2.58 -10.57 -6.73
CA GLU A 390 -2.91 -10.34 -5.33
C GLU A 390 -1.68 -10.40 -4.42
N MET A 391 -0.92 -11.49 -4.53
CA MET A 391 0.25 -11.70 -3.69
C MET A 391 1.36 -10.68 -3.95
N ILE A 392 1.53 -10.23 -5.21
CA ILE A 392 2.55 -9.24 -5.58
C ILE A 392 2.14 -7.83 -5.14
N ILE A 393 0.84 -7.50 -5.16
CA ILE A 393 0.36 -6.25 -4.57
C ILE A 393 0.59 -6.24 -3.05
N GLN A 394 0.32 -7.36 -2.37
CA GLN A 394 0.62 -7.52 -0.95
C GLN A 394 2.12 -7.36 -0.65
N TYR A 395 3.00 -7.97 -1.45
CA TYR A 395 4.45 -7.73 -1.37
C TYR A 395 4.80 -6.24 -1.55
N GLY A 396 4.10 -5.54 -2.44
CA GLY A 396 4.20 -4.09 -2.61
C GLY A 396 3.88 -3.33 -1.33
N PHE A 397 2.77 -3.63 -0.65
CA PHE A 397 2.44 -3.00 0.64
C PHE A 397 3.50 -3.24 1.71
N VAL A 398 4.02 -4.48 1.79
CA VAL A 398 5.04 -4.89 2.77
C VAL A 398 6.42 -4.26 2.49
N SER A 399 6.74 -3.94 1.24
CA SER A 399 8.05 -3.40 0.88
C SER A 399 8.06 -1.87 0.76
N LEU A 400 7.04 -1.26 0.14
CA LEU A 400 7.01 0.18 -0.19
C LEU A 400 6.75 1.09 1.01
N PHE A 401 5.94 0.63 1.98
CA PHE A 401 5.42 1.46 3.08
C PHE A 401 5.78 0.92 4.47
N VAL A 402 6.85 0.11 4.55
CA VAL A 402 7.25 -0.53 5.81
C VAL A 402 7.86 0.44 6.80
N ALA A 403 8.43 1.54 6.32
CA ALA A 403 8.96 2.61 7.17
C ALA A 403 7.89 3.28 8.03
N SER A 404 6.62 3.30 7.57
CA SER A 404 5.51 3.82 8.37
C SER A 404 4.89 2.77 9.27
N PHE A 405 4.83 1.50 8.85
CA PHE A 405 4.09 0.46 9.57
C PHE A 405 4.92 -0.83 9.80
N PRO A 406 5.62 -0.96 10.94
CA PRO A 406 6.50 -2.10 11.21
C PRO A 406 5.78 -3.44 11.41
N LEU A 407 4.47 -3.43 11.69
CA LEU A 407 3.67 -4.64 11.87
C LEU A 407 3.14 -5.21 10.53
N ALA A 408 3.35 -4.53 9.39
CA ALA A 408 2.93 -5.01 8.07
C ALA A 408 3.35 -6.46 7.79
N PRO A 409 4.62 -6.88 8.02
CA PRO A 409 5.01 -8.26 7.76
C PRO A 409 4.31 -9.28 8.67
N ALA A 410 3.92 -8.91 9.89
CA ALA A 410 3.18 -9.84 10.76
C ALA A 410 1.77 -10.11 10.23
N PHE A 411 1.08 -9.06 9.75
CA PHE A 411 -0.22 -9.21 9.12
C PHE A 411 -0.14 -9.92 7.78
N ALA A 412 0.88 -9.62 6.97
CA ALA A 412 1.09 -10.33 5.72
C ALA A 412 1.42 -11.82 5.93
N LEU A 413 2.17 -12.16 6.98
CA LEU A 413 2.43 -13.56 7.33
C LEU A 413 1.12 -14.27 7.72
N LEU A 414 0.31 -13.66 8.58
CA LEU A 414 -0.98 -14.24 8.96
C LEU A 414 -1.88 -14.47 7.74
N ASN A 415 -1.97 -13.48 6.86
CA ASN A 415 -2.73 -13.57 5.61
C ASN A 415 -2.20 -14.71 4.74
N ASN A 416 -0.90 -14.76 4.47
CA ASN A 416 -0.31 -15.80 3.63
C ASN A 416 -0.54 -17.22 4.14
N VAL A 417 -0.48 -17.45 5.46
CA VAL A 417 -0.68 -18.80 6.01
C VAL A 417 -2.13 -19.25 5.85
N ILE A 418 -3.09 -18.33 5.95
CA ILE A 418 -4.51 -18.61 5.66
C ILE A 418 -4.71 -18.79 4.15
N GLU A 419 -4.17 -17.88 3.35
CA GLU A 419 -4.30 -17.84 1.89
C GLU A 419 -3.81 -19.11 1.22
N ILE A 420 -2.64 -19.63 1.63
CA ILE A 420 -2.11 -20.91 1.15
C ILE A 420 -3.17 -22.02 1.22
N ARG A 421 -4.02 -21.99 2.26
CA ARG A 421 -5.04 -23.02 2.51
C ARG A 421 -6.35 -22.70 1.79
N LEU A 422 -6.76 -21.43 1.75
CA LEU A 422 -7.91 -20.99 0.96
C LEU A 422 -7.70 -21.32 -0.52
N ASP A 423 -6.56 -20.92 -1.08
CA ASP A 423 -6.19 -21.27 -2.46
C ASP A 423 -6.18 -22.79 -2.64
N ALA A 424 -5.53 -23.54 -1.73
CA ALA A 424 -5.49 -25.00 -1.84
C ALA A 424 -6.90 -25.63 -1.83
N ALA A 425 -7.81 -25.13 -0.99
CA ALA A 425 -9.20 -25.57 -0.95
C ALA A 425 -9.91 -25.23 -2.25
N LYS A 426 -9.86 -23.98 -2.70
CA LYS A 426 -10.42 -23.53 -3.99
C LYS A 426 -9.96 -24.40 -5.16
N PHE A 427 -8.66 -24.68 -5.26
CA PHE A 427 -8.07 -25.54 -6.29
C PHE A 427 -8.54 -27.00 -6.24
N VAL A 428 -8.93 -27.50 -5.07
CA VAL A 428 -9.31 -28.89 -4.83
C VAL A 428 -10.83 -29.11 -4.88
N THR A 429 -11.64 -28.14 -4.44
CA THR A 429 -13.08 -28.31 -4.22
C THR A 429 -13.97 -27.47 -5.11
N GLU A 430 -13.53 -26.29 -5.56
CA GLU A 430 -14.42 -25.29 -6.19
C GLU A 430 -14.20 -25.13 -7.70
N ILE A 431 -12.96 -25.28 -8.16
CA ILE A 431 -12.63 -25.09 -9.57
C ILE A 431 -12.58 -26.40 -10.35
N ARG A 432 -12.87 -26.30 -11.65
CA ARG A 432 -12.59 -27.36 -12.61
C ARG A 432 -11.09 -27.57 -12.74
N ARG A 433 -10.70 -28.84 -12.94
CA ARG A 433 -9.30 -29.22 -13.12
C ARG A 433 -8.68 -28.44 -14.30
N PRO A 434 -7.58 -27.70 -14.07
CA PRO A 434 -6.88 -26.99 -15.12
C PRO A 434 -6.02 -27.93 -15.97
N ASP A 435 -5.74 -27.49 -17.20
CA ASP A 435 -4.78 -28.17 -18.07
C ASP A 435 -3.36 -28.01 -17.54
N ALA A 436 -2.60 -29.11 -17.49
CA ALA A 436 -1.24 -29.11 -16.98
C ALA A 436 -0.28 -28.45 -17.99
N VAL A 437 0.04 -27.17 -17.77
CA VAL A 437 0.99 -26.41 -18.60
C VAL A 437 2.40 -26.46 -17.99
N ARG A 438 3.37 -26.86 -18.83
CA ARG A 438 4.80 -26.85 -18.47
C ARG A 438 5.36 -25.44 -18.59
N CYS A 439 5.93 -24.91 -17.50
CA CYS A 439 6.64 -23.63 -17.49
C CYS A 439 7.95 -23.75 -16.70
N LYS A 440 8.96 -22.95 -17.09
CA LYS A 440 10.32 -23.00 -16.54
C LYS A 440 10.54 -21.97 -15.41
N ASP A 441 9.69 -20.96 -15.36
CA ASP A 441 9.81 -19.76 -14.52
C ASP A 441 8.44 -19.14 -14.27
N ILE A 442 8.36 -18.27 -13.26
CA ILE A 442 7.17 -17.45 -12.96
C ILE A 442 6.94 -16.34 -14.00
N GLY A 443 7.83 -16.21 -14.99
CA GLY A 443 7.72 -15.24 -16.09
C GLY A 443 7.94 -13.79 -15.65
N ILE A 444 7.09 -12.89 -16.17
CA ILE A 444 7.17 -11.44 -15.98
C ILE A 444 7.13 -11.00 -14.50
N TRP A 445 6.53 -11.81 -13.63
CA TRP A 445 6.40 -11.53 -12.21
C TRP A 445 7.73 -11.31 -11.50
N TYR A 446 8.79 -12.03 -11.87
CA TYR A 446 10.12 -11.81 -11.30
C TYR A 446 10.65 -10.40 -11.60
N ASN A 447 10.44 -9.90 -12.83
CA ASN A 447 10.86 -8.56 -13.22
C ASN A 447 10.05 -7.49 -12.49
N ILE A 448 8.75 -7.72 -12.30
CA ILE A 448 7.88 -6.84 -11.51
C ILE A 448 8.35 -6.77 -10.05
N LEU A 449 8.60 -7.91 -9.40
CA LEU A 449 9.11 -7.96 -8.03
C LEU A 449 10.47 -7.24 -7.88
N CYS A 450 11.37 -7.41 -8.86
CA CYS A 450 12.64 -6.68 -8.90
C CYS A 450 12.43 -5.16 -9.05
N GLY A 451 11.47 -4.74 -9.89
CA GLY A 451 11.09 -3.33 -10.05
C GLY A 451 10.55 -2.72 -8.74
N ILE A 452 9.60 -3.40 -8.10
CA ILE A 452 9.00 -2.98 -6.82
C ILE A 452 10.08 -2.87 -5.74
N SER A 453 10.99 -3.85 -5.64
CA SER A 453 12.05 -3.87 -4.62
C SER A 453 13.09 -2.77 -4.80
N LYS A 454 13.33 -2.31 -6.04
CA LYS A 454 14.18 -1.14 -6.30
C LYS A 454 13.46 0.16 -5.97
N PHE A 455 12.18 0.23 -6.32
CA PHE A 455 11.34 1.40 -6.05
C PHE A 455 11.12 1.59 -4.55
N SER A 456 10.98 0.51 -3.78
CA SER A 456 10.78 0.56 -2.32
C SER A 456 11.93 1.20 -1.56
N VAL A 457 13.18 1.07 -2.01
CA VAL A 457 14.31 1.76 -1.39
C VAL A 457 14.13 3.27 -1.48
N ILE A 458 13.67 3.76 -2.63
CA ILE A 458 13.41 5.18 -2.87
C ILE A 458 12.20 5.62 -2.03
N THR A 459 11.08 4.90 -2.12
CA THR A 459 9.86 5.24 -1.37
C THR A 459 10.10 5.31 0.13
N ASN A 460 10.76 4.31 0.73
CA ASN A 460 11.06 4.31 2.17
C ASN A 460 11.98 5.47 2.57
N ALA A 461 12.94 5.87 1.73
CA ALA A 461 13.78 7.04 1.98
C ALA A 461 12.96 8.34 2.07
N PHE A 462 12.01 8.51 1.13
CA PHE A 462 11.12 9.66 1.10
C PHE A 462 10.09 9.65 2.25
N VAL A 463 9.58 8.48 2.65
CA VAL A 463 8.71 8.33 3.83
C VAL A 463 9.46 8.79 5.08
N ILE A 464 10.65 8.24 5.35
CA ILE A 464 11.42 8.57 6.56
C ILE A 464 11.83 10.06 6.61
N SER A 465 12.18 10.64 5.47
CA SER A 465 12.62 12.04 5.42
C SER A 465 11.49 13.06 5.42
N PHE A 466 10.40 12.82 4.68
CA PHE A 466 9.36 13.83 4.48
C PHE A 466 8.04 13.56 5.21
N THR A 467 7.73 12.33 5.63
CA THR A 467 6.49 12.01 6.37
C THR A 467 6.72 11.78 7.85
N SER A 468 7.86 11.18 8.21
CA SER A 468 8.28 10.98 9.59
C SER A 468 8.88 12.27 10.18
N GLU A 469 8.74 12.42 11.50
CA GLU A 469 9.34 13.50 12.27
C GLU A 469 10.79 13.18 12.69
N PHE A 470 11.37 12.08 12.22
CA PHE A 470 12.72 11.65 12.55
C PHE A 470 13.78 12.70 12.19
N VAL A 471 13.79 13.18 10.94
CA VAL A 471 14.81 14.15 10.48
C VAL A 471 14.69 15.50 11.20
N PRO A 472 13.51 16.13 11.32
CA PRO A 472 13.36 17.36 12.09
C PRO A 472 13.79 17.23 13.56
N ARG A 473 13.44 16.13 14.24
CA ARG A 473 13.86 15.85 15.62
C ARG A 473 15.38 15.74 15.73
N MET A 474 16.01 15.02 14.79
CA MET A 474 17.46 14.87 14.73
C MET A 474 18.16 16.24 14.52
N VAL A 475 17.67 17.05 13.58
CA VAL A 475 18.23 18.39 13.32
C VAL A 475 18.11 19.28 14.56
N TYR A 476 16.98 19.26 15.25
CA TYR A 476 16.80 19.99 16.49
C TYR A 476 17.83 19.57 17.56
N GLN A 477 17.97 18.26 17.78
CA GLN A 477 18.87 17.72 18.80
C GLN A 477 20.34 18.11 18.56
N TYR A 478 20.80 18.10 17.31
CA TYR A 478 22.21 18.34 16.97
C TYR A 478 22.56 19.80 16.69
N MET A 479 21.62 20.61 16.18
CA MET A 479 21.91 22.00 15.76
C MET A 479 21.34 23.06 16.70
N TYR A 480 20.19 22.80 17.33
CA TYR A 480 19.44 23.83 18.07
C TYR A 480 19.38 23.57 19.58
N SER A 481 19.49 22.32 20.02
CA SER A 481 19.47 21.97 21.44
C SER A 481 20.78 22.32 22.14
N VAL A 482 20.70 23.10 23.21
CA VAL A 482 21.86 23.52 24.02
C VAL A 482 22.47 22.34 24.79
N ASN A 483 21.63 21.43 25.27
CA ASN A 483 22.03 20.30 26.12
C ASN A 483 22.05 18.95 25.37
N GLY A 484 21.74 18.94 24.06
CA GLY A 484 21.54 17.71 23.28
C GLY A 484 20.28 16.91 23.67
N THR A 485 19.37 17.52 24.46
CA THR A 485 18.07 16.96 24.87
C THR A 485 16.95 17.41 23.94
N MET A 486 15.85 16.66 23.89
CA MET A 486 14.67 17.00 23.08
C MET A 486 13.70 18.01 23.73
N ASN A 487 14.06 18.57 24.89
CA ASN A 487 13.23 19.54 25.61
C ASN A 487 13.09 20.84 24.81
N GLY A 488 11.87 21.34 24.67
CA GLY A 488 11.52 22.53 23.89
C GLY A 488 11.33 22.26 22.39
N TYR A 489 11.32 20.98 21.97
CA TYR A 489 11.11 20.63 20.56
C TYR A 489 9.73 21.07 20.07
N THR A 490 8.68 20.83 20.87
CA THR A 490 7.30 21.17 20.48
C THR A 490 7.15 22.68 20.23
N GLU A 491 7.69 23.51 21.12
CA GLU A 491 7.69 24.96 20.95
C GLU A 491 8.51 25.43 19.73
N HIS A 492 9.67 24.81 19.49
CA HIS A 492 10.51 25.12 18.33
C HIS A 492 9.85 24.71 17.01
N SER A 493 9.06 23.64 16.99
CA SER A 493 8.42 23.14 15.77
C SER A 493 7.19 23.95 15.33
N LEU A 494 6.70 24.87 16.18
CA LEU A 494 5.47 25.63 15.96
C LEU A 494 5.76 27.12 15.71
N SER A 495 5.26 27.65 14.60
CA SER A 495 5.34 29.08 14.29
C SER A 495 4.14 29.86 14.84
N TYR A 496 4.36 31.15 15.06
CA TYR A 496 3.37 32.08 15.60
C TYR A 496 2.58 32.74 14.47
N PHE A 497 1.27 32.87 14.66
CA PHE A 497 0.38 33.61 13.77
C PHE A 497 -0.46 34.63 14.54
N ASN A 498 -0.52 35.87 14.03
CA ASN A 498 -1.41 36.89 14.58
C ASN A 498 -2.81 36.76 13.97
N VAL A 499 -3.82 36.57 14.82
CA VAL A 499 -5.21 36.35 14.42
C VAL A 499 -5.79 37.52 13.60
N SER A 500 -5.28 38.74 13.78
CA SER A 500 -5.73 39.90 13.00
C SER A 500 -5.46 39.79 11.50
N ASN A 501 -4.55 38.90 11.09
CA ASN A 501 -4.07 38.79 9.71
C ASN A 501 -4.84 37.75 8.88
N PHE A 502 -5.97 37.24 9.39
CA PHE A 502 -6.83 36.36 8.61
C PHE A 502 -7.55 37.12 7.48
N PRO A 503 -7.67 36.54 6.27
CA PRO A 503 -8.51 37.12 5.23
C PRO A 503 -10.00 37.09 5.65
N PRO A 504 -10.80 38.06 5.18
CA PRO A 504 -12.20 38.15 5.54
C PRO A 504 -12.96 36.87 5.15
N GLY A 505 -13.67 36.29 6.11
CA GLY A 505 -14.45 35.04 5.93
C GLY A 505 -13.75 33.74 6.32
N SER A 506 -12.42 33.74 6.49
CA SER A 506 -11.66 32.55 6.94
C SER A 506 -11.62 32.37 8.47
N ALA A 507 -11.78 33.46 9.22
CA ALA A 507 -11.75 33.46 10.67
C ALA A 507 -12.97 32.73 11.27
N PRO A 508 -12.84 32.11 12.46
CA PRO A 508 -13.94 31.44 13.14
C PRO A 508 -15.10 32.39 13.43
N THR A 509 -16.32 32.00 13.06
CA THR A 509 -17.54 32.79 13.25
C THR A 509 -18.08 32.73 14.68
N THR A 510 -17.81 31.65 15.42
CA THR A 510 -18.29 31.43 16.80
C THR A 510 -17.20 30.91 17.73
N ALA A 511 -16.25 31.76 18.14
CA ALA A 511 -15.14 31.30 18.98
C ALA A 511 -15.59 30.87 20.40
N LEU A 512 -15.53 29.57 20.70
CA LEU A 512 -15.68 29.03 22.06
C LEU A 512 -14.56 29.51 23.01
N VAL A 513 -13.37 29.75 22.47
CA VAL A 513 -12.21 30.31 23.19
C VAL A 513 -12.10 31.80 22.88
N THR A 514 -12.50 32.66 23.82
CA THR A 514 -12.47 34.12 23.66
C THR A 514 -11.11 34.71 24.08
N GLY A 515 -10.68 35.78 23.39
CA GLY A 515 -9.47 36.52 23.75
C GLY A 515 -8.13 35.98 23.19
N VAL A 516 -8.16 35.12 22.16
CA VAL A 516 -6.94 34.63 21.50
C VAL A 516 -6.36 35.72 20.58
N SER A 517 -5.19 36.26 20.92
CA SER A 517 -4.47 37.23 20.07
C SER A 517 -3.53 36.54 19.07
N MET A 518 -2.95 35.41 19.45
CA MET A 518 -2.02 34.64 18.63
C MET A 518 -2.36 33.15 18.65
N CYS A 519 -2.30 32.50 17.50
CA CYS A 519 -2.43 31.05 17.37
C CYS A 519 -1.13 30.45 16.82
N ARG A 520 -0.92 29.14 17.06
CA ARG A 520 0.23 28.39 16.57
C ARG A 520 -0.16 27.49 15.39
N TYR A 521 0.78 27.29 14.47
CA TYR A 521 0.64 26.31 13.39
C TYR A 521 1.98 25.62 13.14
N LYS A 522 1.93 24.43 12.53
CA LYS A 522 3.12 23.62 12.27
C LYS A 522 3.72 24.00 10.92
N ASP A 523 4.67 24.94 10.95
CA ASP A 523 5.53 25.28 9.82
C ASP A 523 6.75 26.06 10.34
N TYR A 524 7.85 26.04 9.59
CA TYR A 524 9.09 26.75 9.96
C TYR A 524 9.12 28.14 9.31
N ARG A 525 8.42 29.09 9.92
CA ARG A 525 8.31 30.48 9.44
C ARG A 525 8.72 31.48 10.50
N ASP A 526 9.21 32.61 10.03
CA ASP A 526 9.64 33.68 10.92
C ASP A 526 8.43 34.34 11.62
N PRO A 527 8.58 34.71 12.91
CA PRO A 527 7.48 35.18 13.74
C PRO A 527 6.98 36.58 13.30
N PRO A 528 5.78 36.99 13.74
CA PRO A 528 5.15 38.22 13.28
C PRO A 528 5.85 39.53 13.71
N TRP A 529 6.75 39.48 14.69
CA TRP A 529 7.54 40.63 15.15
C TRP A 529 8.87 40.78 14.43
N ASP A 530 9.24 39.84 13.55
CA ASP A 530 10.45 39.93 12.75
C ASP A 530 10.24 40.83 11.52
N THR A 531 11.33 41.35 10.94
CA THR A 531 11.28 42.25 9.78
C THR A 531 10.71 41.57 8.54
N GLU A 532 10.94 40.25 8.41
CA GLU A 532 10.39 39.41 7.34
C GLU A 532 9.31 38.48 7.90
N ALA A 533 8.21 39.05 8.41
CA ALA A 533 7.13 38.25 9.01
C ALA A 533 6.55 37.21 8.04
N TYR A 534 6.34 35.98 8.54
CA TYR A 534 5.70 34.86 7.83
C TYR A 534 6.44 34.30 6.61
N THR A 535 7.68 34.71 6.35
CA THR A 535 8.54 34.10 5.33
C THR A 535 9.17 32.80 5.85
N PHE A 536 9.73 32.00 4.95
CA PHE A 536 10.41 30.76 5.35
C PHE A 536 11.69 31.07 6.11
N SER A 537 11.77 30.56 7.35
CA SER A 537 12.91 30.79 8.22
C SER A 537 14.17 30.05 7.74
N LYS A 538 15.35 30.45 8.23
CA LYS A 538 16.60 29.69 8.04
C LYS A 538 16.49 28.24 8.55
N GLN A 539 15.64 28.02 9.56
CA GLN A 539 15.35 26.70 10.10
C GLN A 539 14.71 25.78 9.06
N TYR A 540 13.75 26.29 8.27
CA TYR A 540 13.08 25.54 7.21
C TYR A 540 14.10 24.99 6.20
N TRP A 541 14.98 25.86 5.69
CA TRP A 541 15.99 25.47 4.70
C TRP A 541 17.01 24.49 5.26
N SER A 542 17.38 24.62 6.54
CA SER A 542 18.29 23.68 7.21
C SER A 542 17.66 22.30 7.34
N VAL A 543 16.39 22.22 7.75
CA VAL A 543 15.64 20.97 7.83
C VAL A 543 15.43 20.36 6.45
N LEU A 544 15.08 21.15 5.43
CA LEU A 544 14.92 20.67 4.05
C LEU A 544 16.23 20.11 3.48
N ALA A 545 17.34 20.81 3.69
CA ALA A 545 18.67 20.33 3.28
C ALA A 545 19.02 19.00 3.97
N ALA A 546 18.76 18.87 5.27
CA ALA A 546 18.97 17.62 6.01
C ALA A 546 18.07 16.48 5.49
N LYS A 547 16.80 16.76 5.15
CA LYS A 547 15.89 15.78 4.54
C LYS A 547 16.42 15.25 3.22
N LEU A 548 16.85 16.14 2.32
CA LEU A 548 17.41 15.76 1.01
C LEU A 548 18.74 14.99 1.16
N ALA A 549 19.62 15.44 2.06
CA ALA A 549 20.88 14.75 2.34
C ALA A 549 20.64 13.33 2.88
N PHE A 550 19.65 13.16 3.76
CA PHE A 550 19.25 11.85 4.27
C PHE A 550 18.79 10.92 3.15
N VAL A 551 17.95 11.39 2.22
CA VAL A 551 17.48 10.58 1.08
C VAL A 551 18.65 10.09 0.23
N ILE A 552 19.59 10.98 -0.11
CA ILE A 552 20.77 10.62 -0.90
C ILE A 552 21.62 9.58 -0.17
N PHE A 553 21.88 9.79 1.12
CA PHE A 553 22.66 8.86 1.94
C PHE A 553 21.99 7.49 2.03
N PHE A 554 20.70 7.45 2.37
CA PHE A 554 19.91 6.23 2.50
C PHE A 554 19.89 5.44 1.19
N GLN A 555 19.69 6.11 0.06
CA GLN A 555 19.67 5.48 -1.26
C GLN A 555 21.04 4.88 -1.61
N VAL A 556 22.14 5.63 -1.48
CA VAL A 556 23.50 5.15 -1.82
C VAL A 556 23.93 4.00 -0.90
N TRP A 557 23.63 4.12 0.39
CA TRP A 557 24.06 3.17 1.39
C TRP A 557 23.29 1.85 1.34
N ILE A 558 22.07 1.83 0.80
CA ILE A 558 21.30 0.59 0.62
C ILE A 558 21.51 -0.01 -0.77
N THR A 559 21.68 0.81 -1.81
CA THR A 559 21.90 0.31 -3.16
C THR A 559 23.30 -0.32 -3.34
N SER A 560 24.32 0.18 -2.62
CA SER A 560 25.68 -0.40 -2.68
C SER A 560 25.77 -1.83 -2.11
N PRO A 561 25.25 -2.15 -0.90
CA PRO A 561 25.31 -3.50 -0.35
C PRO A 561 24.26 -4.42 -0.98
N CYS A 562 23.09 -3.93 -1.43
CA CYS A 562 22.17 -4.77 -2.21
C CYS A 562 22.82 -5.25 -3.51
N SER A 563 23.61 -4.40 -4.16
CA SER A 563 24.43 -4.82 -5.29
C SER A 563 25.47 -5.84 -4.84
N SER A 564 26.24 -5.58 -3.77
CA SER A 564 27.26 -6.54 -3.31
C SER A 564 26.70 -7.88 -2.80
N ALA A 565 25.52 -7.90 -2.17
CA ALA A 565 24.83 -9.09 -1.68
C ALA A 565 24.30 -9.96 -2.83
N CYS A 566 23.82 -9.33 -3.92
CA CYS A 566 23.55 -10.03 -5.19
C CYS A 566 24.80 -10.67 -5.80
N TRP A 567 26.00 -10.16 -5.48
CA TRP A 567 27.28 -10.68 -5.98
C TRP A 567 27.96 -11.67 -5.03
N TRP A 568 27.44 -11.89 -3.82
CA TRP A 568 28.05 -12.81 -2.87
C TRP A 568 27.80 -14.27 -3.30
N PRO A 569 28.85 -15.05 -3.64
CA PRO A 569 28.72 -16.44 -4.01
C PRO A 569 28.60 -17.27 -2.71
N GLY A 570 27.40 -17.28 -2.14
CA GLY A 570 27.04 -18.23 -1.06
C GLY A 570 26.69 -19.59 -1.62
#